data_AF-A0A958EM31-F1
#
_entry.id   AF-A0A958EM31-F1
#
_cell.length_a   1.000
_cell.length_b   1.000
_cell.length_c   1.000
_cell.angle_alpha   90.00
_cell.angle_beta   90.00
_cell.angle_gamma   90.00
#
_symmetry.space_group_name_H-M   'P 1'
#
loop_
_entity.id
_entity.type
_entity.pdbx_description
1 polymer ?
#
loop_
_entity_poly.entity_id
_entity_poly.type
_entity_poly.pdbx_seq_one_letter_code
_entity_poly.pdbx_strand_id
1 'polypeptide(L)'
;MTKKESIIVLIISLLTPYILIIFYLRTITLFVLWPIFIIALFLAILSLVSYIRIEKSRKNKTIVYLIFTTALLFFFLGYGLLLNLSDWVFFKIREDKLNRFVEEIISYQKSFKLKEGQSVSVNGQSSKLRSNMYIDPDVYKNIDMQLNKLGLISVDILENGAVSFTITGFMDNCVGLAFSKLKKKVPPSCGELIFWRQLSENWFVWYES
;
A
#
# COMPACT_ATOMS: atom_id res chain seq x y z
N MET A 1 -13.08 -35.09 -3.86
CA MET A 1 -11.78 -34.42 -3.73
C MET A 1 -10.69 -35.47 -3.68
N THR A 2 -9.83 -35.53 -4.70
CA THR A 2 -8.68 -36.44 -4.71
C THR A 2 -7.56 -35.91 -3.82
N LYS A 3 -6.53 -36.74 -3.55
CA LYS A 3 -5.33 -36.31 -2.81
C LYS A 3 -4.64 -35.12 -3.49
N LYS A 4 -4.53 -35.16 -4.81
CA LYS A 4 -3.89 -34.09 -5.60
C LYS A 4 -4.68 -32.78 -5.50
N GLU A 5 -6.00 -32.84 -5.70
CA GLU A 5 -6.88 -31.68 -5.52
C GLU A 5 -6.76 -31.07 -4.12
N SER A 6 -6.68 -31.91 -3.08
CA SER A 6 -6.53 -31.43 -1.70
C SER A 6 -5.24 -30.66 -1.47
N ILE A 7 -4.14 -31.12 -2.05
CA ILE A 7 -2.86 -30.40 -1.98
C ILE A 7 -2.94 -29.08 -2.74
N ILE A 8 -3.54 -29.06 -3.94
CA ILE A 8 -3.63 -27.86 -4.77
C ILE A 8 -4.45 -26.78 -4.07
N VAL A 9 -5.65 -27.12 -3.58
CA VAL A 9 -6.50 -26.15 -2.87
C VAL A 9 -5.82 -25.66 -1.60
N LEU A 10 -5.12 -26.53 -0.87
CA LEU A 10 -4.35 -26.14 0.32
C LEU A 10 -3.26 -25.11 -0.03
N ILE A 11 -2.46 -25.37 -1.08
CA ILE A 11 -1.39 -24.47 -1.50
C ILE A 11 -1.94 -23.11 -1.92
N ILE A 12 -2.98 -23.11 -2.77
CA ILE A 12 -3.60 -21.86 -3.23
C ILE A 12 -4.12 -21.07 -2.03
N SER A 13 -4.87 -21.72 -1.15
CA SER A 13 -5.48 -21.08 0.02
C SER A 13 -4.44 -20.51 0.99
N LEU A 14 -3.31 -21.20 1.18
CA LEU A 14 -2.20 -20.70 2.00
C LEU A 14 -1.45 -19.54 1.35
N LEU A 15 -1.34 -19.49 0.02
CA LEU A 15 -0.66 -18.42 -0.71
C LEU A 15 -1.54 -17.18 -0.91
N THR A 16 -2.86 -17.34 -1.02
CA THR A 16 -3.81 -16.24 -1.22
C THR A 16 -3.57 -15.04 -0.30
N PRO A 17 -3.44 -15.20 1.04
CA PRO A 17 -3.27 -14.04 1.91
C PRO A 17 -1.94 -13.30 1.68
N TYR A 18 -0.86 -14.02 1.33
CA TYR A 18 0.43 -13.41 0.99
C TYR A 18 0.35 -12.56 -0.28
N ILE A 19 -0.24 -13.11 -1.34
CA ILE A 19 -0.40 -12.43 -2.62
C ILE A 19 -1.27 -11.18 -2.44
N LEU A 20 -2.39 -11.33 -1.72
CA LEU A 20 -3.29 -10.22 -1.47
C LEU A 20 -2.65 -9.10 -0.68
N ILE A 21 -1.88 -9.40 0.36
CA ILE A 21 -1.16 -8.36 1.11
C ILE A 21 -0.14 -7.67 0.21
N ILE A 22 0.71 -8.42 -0.49
CA ILE A 22 1.79 -7.83 -1.31
C ILE A 22 1.23 -6.92 -2.39
N PHE A 23 0.22 -7.37 -3.15
CA PHE A 23 -0.24 -6.65 -4.34
C PHE A 23 -1.42 -5.70 -4.09
N TYR A 24 -2.27 -5.98 -3.10
CA TYR A 24 -3.58 -5.33 -3.00
C TYR A 24 -3.82 -4.58 -1.69
N LEU A 25 -2.99 -4.74 -0.66
CA LEU A 25 -3.17 -4.05 0.62
C LEU A 25 -3.31 -2.53 0.47
N ARG A 26 -2.54 -1.92 -0.44
CA ARG A 26 -2.54 -0.47 -0.68
C ARG A 26 -3.62 0.02 -1.64
N THR A 27 -4.34 -0.88 -2.29
CA THR A 27 -5.36 -0.51 -3.30
C THR A 27 -6.77 -0.89 -2.84
N ILE A 28 -6.89 -1.90 -1.98
CA ILE A 28 -8.17 -2.45 -1.52
C ILE A 28 -8.28 -2.20 0.00
N THR A 29 -9.47 -1.82 0.45
CA THR A 29 -9.72 -1.62 1.87
C THR A 29 -9.58 -2.92 2.65
N LEU A 30 -9.07 -2.82 3.89
CA LEU A 30 -8.97 -3.98 4.79
C LEU A 30 -10.33 -4.68 4.99
N PHE A 31 -11.43 -3.93 4.96
CA PHE A 31 -12.79 -4.45 5.05
C PHE A 31 -13.13 -5.44 3.92
N VAL A 32 -12.62 -5.22 2.70
CA VAL A 32 -12.84 -6.14 1.57
C VAL A 32 -11.86 -7.32 1.62
N LEU A 33 -10.63 -7.11 2.11
CA LEU A 33 -9.62 -8.19 2.21
C LEU A 33 -9.97 -9.21 3.31
N TRP A 34 -10.56 -8.77 4.42
CA TRP A 34 -10.88 -9.63 5.58
C TRP A 34 -11.76 -10.84 5.23
N PRO A 35 -12.92 -10.68 4.54
CA PRO A 35 -13.73 -11.81 4.11
C PRO A 35 -12.96 -12.80 3.23
N ILE A 36 -12.08 -12.30 2.36
CA ILE A 36 -11.28 -13.16 1.47
C ILE A 36 -10.28 -13.99 2.28
N PHE A 37 -9.64 -13.40 3.30
CA PHE A 37 -8.75 -14.14 4.21
C PHE A 37 -9.50 -15.22 5.00
N ILE A 38 -10.72 -14.93 5.47
CA ILE A 38 -11.56 -15.92 6.17
C ILE A 38 -11.91 -17.08 5.24
N ILE A 39 -12.33 -16.78 4.01
CA ILE A 39 -12.66 -17.81 3.00
C ILE A 39 -11.43 -18.66 2.69
N ALA A 40 -10.27 -18.04 2.47
CA ALA A 40 -9.02 -18.74 2.21
C ALA A 40 -8.63 -19.66 3.38
N LEU A 41 -8.71 -19.18 4.62
CA LEU A 41 -8.42 -20.00 5.80
C LEU A 41 -9.39 -21.18 5.93
N PHE A 42 -10.69 -20.94 5.70
CA PHE A 42 -11.70 -21.99 5.73
C PHE A 42 -11.44 -23.08 4.68
N LEU A 43 -11.13 -22.69 3.44
CA LEU A 43 -10.76 -23.63 2.36
C LEU A 43 -9.47 -24.39 2.68
N ALA A 44 -8.49 -23.74 3.30
CA ALA A 44 -7.26 -24.40 3.74
C ALA A 44 -7.54 -25.48 4.80
N ILE A 45 -8.39 -25.18 5.80
CA ILE A 45 -8.79 -26.14 6.84
C ILE A 45 -9.54 -27.32 6.23
N LEU A 46 -10.54 -27.08 5.37
CA LEU A 46 -11.29 -28.15 4.72
C LEU A 46 -10.39 -29.04 3.86
N SER A 47 -9.43 -28.45 3.16
CA SER A 47 -8.47 -29.19 2.32
C SER A 47 -7.51 -30.02 3.18
N LEU A 48 -7.06 -29.48 4.31
CA LEU A 48 -6.22 -30.19 5.27
C LEU A 48 -6.95 -31.40 5.87
N VAL A 49 -8.20 -31.22 6.33
CA VAL A 49 -9.02 -32.31 6.88
C VAL A 49 -9.28 -33.39 5.83
N SER A 50 -9.63 -32.98 4.61
CA SER A 50 -9.85 -33.88 3.48
C SER A 50 -8.59 -34.69 3.16
N TYR A 51 -7.43 -34.04 3.09
CA TYR A 51 -6.15 -34.70 2.87
C TYR A 51 -5.83 -35.73 3.97
N ILE A 52 -5.98 -35.34 5.25
CA ILE A 52 -5.70 -36.22 6.39
C ILE A 52 -6.60 -37.45 6.41
N ARG A 53 -7.87 -37.31 5.97
CA ARG A 53 -8.81 -38.42 5.89
C ARG A 53 -8.47 -39.42 4.78
N ILE A 54 -8.00 -38.93 3.63
CA ILE A 54 -7.67 -39.75 2.46
C ILE A 54 -6.30 -40.43 2.62
N GLU A 55 -5.33 -39.71 3.20
CA GLU A 55 -3.96 -40.20 3.34
C GLU A 55 -3.90 -41.37 4.35
N LYS A 56 -3.16 -42.44 4.02
CA LYS A 56 -2.97 -43.58 4.94
C LYS A 56 -1.65 -43.46 5.70
N SER A 57 -0.63 -42.83 5.12
CA SER A 57 0.68 -42.68 5.74
C SER A 57 0.67 -41.64 6.86
N ARG A 58 0.97 -42.08 8.10
CA ARG A 58 1.14 -41.17 9.25
C ARG A 58 2.25 -40.14 9.03
N LYS A 59 3.32 -40.52 8.34
CA LYS A 59 4.45 -39.63 8.01
C LYS A 59 3.98 -38.47 7.12
N ASN A 60 3.23 -38.75 6.06
CA ASN A 60 2.74 -37.71 5.14
C ASN A 60 1.75 -36.75 5.81
N LYS A 61 0.85 -37.26 6.68
CA LYS A 61 -0.07 -36.42 7.47
C LYS A 61 0.70 -35.43 8.34
N THR A 62 1.72 -35.91 9.03
CA THR A 62 2.55 -35.09 9.93
C THR A 62 3.28 -33.99 9.16
N ILE A 63 3.85 -34.33 7.99
CA ILE A 63 4.53 -33.35 7.13
C ILE A 63 3.56 -32.25 6.68
N VAL A 64 2.38 -32.60 6.18
CA VAL A 64 1.41 -31.61 5.70
C VAL A 64 0.88 -30.73 6.84
N TYR A 65 0.65 -31.30 8.02
CA TYR A 65 0.29 -30.53 9.21
C TYR A 65 1.39 -29.54 9.62
N LEU A 66 2.65 -29.98 9.58
CA LEU A 66 3.81 -29.12 9.87
C LEU A 66 3.92 -27.99 8.84
N ILE A 67 3.74 -28.27 7.55
CA ILE A 67 3.74 -27.24 6.49
C ILE A 67 2.63 -26.22 6.74
N PHE A 68 1.40 -26.66 7.02
CA PHE A 68 0.26 -25.78 7.29
C PHE A 68 0.52 -24.87 8.50
N THR A 69 0.93 -25.44 9.62
CA THR A 69 1.23 -24.69 10.86
C THR A 69 2.39 -23.72 10.68
N THR A 70 3.46 -24.15 9.99
CA THR A 70 4.62 -23.32 9.68
C THR A 70 4.25 -22.16 8.75
N ALA A 71 3.40 -22.40 7.74
CA ALA A 71 2.92 -21.36 6.84
C ALA A 71 2.05 -20.32 7.56
N LEU A 72 1.20 -20.74 8.51
CA LEU A 72 0.46 -19.80 9.35
C LEU A 72 1.39 -18.99 10.25
N LEU A 73 2.37 -19.64 10.88
CA LEU A 73 3.34 -18.98 11.76
C LEU A 73 4.18 -17.94 10.99
N PHE A 74 4.68 -18.29 9.80
CA PHE A 74 5.40 -17.35 8.93
C PHE A 74 4.53 -16.18 8.48
N PHE A 75 3.23 -16.38 8.30
CA PHE A 75 2.32 -15.30 7.92
C PHE A 75 2.23 -14.24 9.02
N PHE A 76 2.02 -14.67 10.27
CA PHE A 76 1.92 -13.75 11.41
C PHE A 76 3.25 -13.11 11.76
N LEU A 77 4.34 -13.90 11.85
CA LEU A 77 5.67 -13.36 12.17
C LEU A 77 6.25 -12.50 11.04
N GLY A 78 5.93 -12.83 9.79
CA GLY A 78 6.40 -12.13 8.59
C GLY A 78 5.53 -10.94 8.19
N TYR A 79 4.47 -10.61 8.94
CA TYR A 79 3.51 -9.57 8.55
C TYR A 79 4.19 -8.22 8.25
N GLY A 80 5.12 -7.78 9.12
CA GLY A 80 5.87 -6.54 8.89
C GLY A 80 6.71 -6.56 7.62
N LEU A 81 7.31 -7.71 7.27
CA LEU A 81 8.03 -7.88 6.00
C LEU A 81 7.08 -7.83 4.80
N LEU A 82 5.89 -8.41 4.92
CA LEU A 82 4.87 -8.36 3.86
C LEU A 82 4.38 -6.93 3.62
N LEU A 83 4.19 -6.13 4.67
CA LEU A 83 3.89 -4.70 4.56
C LEU A 83 4.99 -3.95 3.81
N ASN A 84 6.25 -4.20 4.18
CA ASN A 84 7.40 -3.57 3.54
C ASN A 84 7.50 -3.93 2.06
N LEU A 85 7.28 -5.20 1.72
CA LEU A 85 7.28 -5.67 0.35
C LEU A 85 6.10 -5.07 -0.43
N SER A 86 4.93 -4.94 0.19
CA SER A 86 3.76 -4.31 -0.41
C SER A 86 4.01 -2.86 -0.79
N ASP A 87 4.64 -2.07 0.10
CA ASP A 87 5.00 -0.68 -0.21
C ASP A 87 5.95 -0.59 -1.40
N TRP A 88 6.97 -1.46 -1.41
CA TRP A 88 7.97 -1.48 -2.46
C TRP A 88 7.35 -1.87 -3.81
N VAL A 89 6.52 -2.91 -3.85
CA VAL A 89 5.81 -3.35 -5.06
C VAL A 89 4.84 -2.25 -5.53
N PHE A 90 4.07 -1.65 -4.61
CA PHE A 90 3.15 -0.57 -4.92
C PHE A 90 3.87 0.61 -5.60
N PHE A 91 5.01 1.01 -5.04
CA PHE A 91 5.86 2.07 -5.57
C PHE A 91 6.46 1.67 -6.92
N LYS A 92 7.08 0.49 -7.04
CA LYS A 92 7.74 0.06 -8.28
C LYS A 92 6.79 -0.07 -9.46
N ILE A 93 5.56 -0.50 -9.25
CA ILE A 93 4.54 -0.53 -10.32
C ILE A 93 4.20 0.88 -10.82
N ARG A 94 4.37 1.92 -9.99
CA ARG A 94 3.96 3.31 -10.27
C ARG A 94 5.11 4.29 -10.46
N GLU A 95 6.36 3.86 -10.28
CA GLU A 95 7.56 4.71 -10.23
C GLU A 95 7.64 5.66 -11.44
N ASP A 96 7.49 5.13 -12.66
CA ASP A 96 7.55 5.93 -13.90
C ASP A 96 6.43 6.97 -14.02
N LYS A 97 5.24 6.67 -13.50
CA LYS A 97 4.11 7.62 -13.53
C LYS A 97 4.26 8.66 -12.43
N LEU A 98 4.70 8.25 -11.24
CA LEU A 98 4.98 9.14 -10.12
C LEU A 98 6.11 10.11 -10.44
N ASN A 99 7.20 9.65 -11.06
CA ASN A 99 8.31 10.50 -11.49
C ASN A 99 7.84 11.58 -12.48
N ARG A 100 7.09 11.19 -13.52
CA ARG A 100 6.50 12.15 -14.48
C ARG A 100 5.57 13.15 -13.80
N PHE A 101 4.74 12.67 -12.88
CA PHE A 101 3.80 13.53 -12.18
C PHE A 101 4.53 14.56 -11.30
N VAL A 102 5.59 14.15 -10.60
CA VAL A 102 6.45 15.06 -9.84
C VAL A 102 7.10 16.10 -10.74
N GLU A 103 7.59 15.71 -11.92
CA GLU A 103 8.17 16.64 -12.90
C GLU A 103 7.16 17.68 -13.40
N GLU A 104 5.93 17.24 -13.70
CA GLU A 104 4.82 18.12 -14.07
C GLU A 104 4.49 19.12 -12.94
N ILE A 105 4.37 18.64 -11.70
CA ILE A 105 4.12 19.48 -10.52
C ILE A 105 5.22 20.53 -10.33
N ILE A 106 6.48 20.14 -10.39
CA ILE A 106 7.62 21.06 -10.24
C ILE A 106 7.65 22.08 -11.40
N SER A 107 7.29 21.65 -12.61
CA SER A 107 7.16 22.55 -13.77
C SER A 107 6.07 23.61 -13.56
N TYR A 108 4.91 23.20 -13.04
CA TYR A 108 3.84 24.14 -12.69
C TYR A 108 4.26 25.11 -11.58
N GLN A 109 4.94 24.63 -10.54
CA GLN A 109 5.46 25.49 -9.47
C GLN A 109 6.36 26.60 -10.02
N LYS A 110 7.26 26.27 -10.95
CA LYS A 110 8.13 27.25 -11.62
C LYS A 110 7.37 28.23 -12.50
N SER A 111 6.38 27.73 -13.24
CA SER A 111 5.65 28.52 -14.26
C SER A 111 4.64 29.49 -13.64
N PHE A 112 3.98 29.09 -12.55
CA PHE A 112 2.91 29.86 -11.93
C PHE A 112 3.36 30.67 -10.69
N LYS A 113 4.68 30.69 -10.39
CA LYS A 113 5.24 31.29 -9.17
C LYS A 113 4.42 30.91 -7.93
N LEU A 114 4.09 29.61 -7.79
CA LEU A 114 3.22 29.16 -6.72
C LEU A 114 3.81 29.59 -5.37
N LYS A 115 3.09 30.44 -4.63
CA LYS A 115 3.46 30.91 -3.29
C LYS A 115 3.30 29.76 -2.30
N GLU A 116 4.26 29.71 -1.40
CA GLU A 116 4.62 28.69 -0.41
C GLU A 116 3.44 27.95 0.29
N GLY A 117 3.64 26.67 0.60
CA GLY A 117 2.81 25.93 1.59
C GLY A 117 1.48 25.32 1.08
N GLN A 118 1.43 24.81 -0.16
CA GLN A 118 0.18 24.37 -0.78
C GLN A 118 -0.08 22.87 -0.67
N SER A 119 -1.32 22.55 -0.30
CA SER A 119 -1.89 21.21 -0.26
C SER A 119 -3.04 21.10 -1.26
N VAL A 120 -3.03 20.10 -2.14
CA VAL A 120 -4.12 19.77 -3.05
C VAL A 120 -4.68 18.40 -2.66
N SER A 121 -5.97 18.33 -2.29
CA SER A 121 -6.63 17.10 -1.85
C SER A 121 -7.78 16.73 -2.78
N VAL A 122 -7.83 15.46 -3.17
CA VAL A 122 -9.02 14.86 -3.77
C VAL A 122 -10.05 14.59 -2.66
N ASN A 123 -11.34 14.78 -2.94
CA ASN A 123 -12.48 14.45 -2.06
C ASN A 123 -12.73 15.29 -0.79
N GLY A 124 -12.18 16.51 -0.69
CA GLY A 124 -12.73 17.54 0.23
C GLY A 124 -12.52 17.31 1.74
N GLN A 125 -11.79 16.27 2.16
CA GLN A 125 -11.34 16.09 3.55
C GLN A 125 -9.86 16.46 3.71
N SER A 126 -9.56 17.76 3.56
CA SER A 126 -8.48 18.38 4.33
C SER A 126 -8.95 19.78 4.73
N SER A 127 -9.62 19.83 5.86
CA SER A 127 -10.00 21.04 6.58
C SER A 127 -8.77 21.68 7.23
N LYS A 128 -7.88 22.23 6.39
CA LYS A 128 -7.01 23.39 6.65
C LYS A 128 -6.21 23.69 5.38
N LEU A 129 -6.92 24.12 4.34
CA LEU A 129 -6.34 24.97 3.32
C LEU A 129 -5.77 26.20 4.04
N ARG A 130 -4.45 26.22 4.28
CA ARG A 130 -3.74 27.46 4.56
C ARG A 130 -3.92 28.30 3.31
N SER A 131 -4.83 29.25 3.49
CA SER A 131 -5.30 30.25 2.56
C SER A 131 -4.18 30.87 1.71
N ASN A 132 -4.53 31.12 0.45
CA ASN A 132 -3.99 32.14 -0.45
C ASN A 132 -3.15 31.64 -1.63
N MET A 133 -3.73 30.79 -2.49
CA MET A 133 -3.39 30.89 -3.91
C MET A 133 -4.48 30.42 -4.87
N TYR A 134 -4.62 31.16 -5.97
CA TYR A 134 -5.42 30.79 -7.12
C TYR A 134 -4.61 29.79 -7.95
N ILE A 135 -4.87 28.49 -7.77
CA ILE A 135 -4.43 27.48 -8.73
C ILE A 135 -5.40 27.56 -9.91
N ASP A 136 -4.86 27.61 -11.13
CA ASP A 136 -5.68 27.55 -12.34
C ASP A 136 -6.63 26.34 -12.27
N PRO A 137 -7.95 26.52 -12.43
CA PRO A 137 -8.92 25.44 -12.33
C PRO A 137 -8.61 24.24 -13.23
N ASP A 138 -8.01 24.46 -14.40
CA ASP A 138 -7.66 23.38 -15.33
C ASP A 138 -6.44 22.58 -14.82
N VAL A 139 -5.47 23.26 -14.20
CA VAL A 139 -4.33 22.61 -13.54
C VAL A 139 -4.80 21.79 -12.34
N TYR A 140 -5.70 22.36 -11.52
CA TYR A 140 -6.30 21.64 -10.39
C TYR A 140 -7.02 20.36 -10.84
N LYS A 141 -7.86 20.47 -11.88
CA LYS A 141 -8.60 19.34 -12.45
C LYS A 141 -7.66 18.27 -13.01
N ASN A 142 -6.55 18.67 -13.63
CA ASN A 142 -5.54 17.72 -14.12
C ASN A 142 -4.85 16.98 -12.97
N ILE A 143 -4.44 17.70 -11.91
CA ILE A 143 -3.84 17.11 -10.71
C ILE A 143 -4.80 16.11 -10.05
N ASP A 144 -6.05 16.50 -9.84
CA ASP A 144 -7.10 15.64 -9.24
C ASP A 144 -7.31 14.35 -10.04
N MET A 145 -7.38 14.47 -11.38
CA MET A 145 -7.50 13.32 -12.27
C MET A 145 -6.25 12.40 -12.21
N GLN A 146 -5.04 12.95 -12.08
CA GLN A 146 -3.82 12.14 -11.95
C GLN A 146 -3.73 11.43 -10.61
N LEU A 147 -4.10 12.11 -9.51
CA LEU A 147 -4.17 11.50 -8.18
C LEU A 147 -5.13 10.31 -8.17
N ASN A 148 -6.33 10.48 -8.73
CA ASN A 148 -7.30 9.40 -8.88
C ASN A 148 -6.75 8.23 -9.72
N LYS A 149 -6.07 8.51 -10.84
CA LYS A 149 -5.46 7.47 -11.69
C LYS A 149 -4.32 6.71 -10.99
N LEU A 150 -3.62 7.36 -10.07
CA LEU A 150 -2.51 6.76 -9.32
C LEU A 150 -2.98 6.03 -8.05
N GLY A 151 -4.24 6.24 -7.63
CA GLY A 151 -4.78 5.74 -6.37
C GLY A 151 -4.20 6.51 -5.18
N LEU A 152 -4.07 7.83 -5.32
CA LEU A 152 -3.60 8.75 -4.30
C LEU A 152 -4.76 9.65 -3.84
N ILE A 153 -4.75 10.03 -2.57
CA ILE A 153 -5.77 10.86 -1.92
C ILE A 153 -5.43 12.34 -2.04
N SER A 154 -4.17 12.71 -1.79
CA SER A 154 -3.75 14.11 -1.81
C SER A 154 -2.28 14.24 -2.20
N VAL A 155 -1.89 15.48 -2.53
CA VAL A 155 -0.51 15.88 -2.75
C VAL A 155 -0.21 17.20 -2.05
N ASP A 156 0.92 17.26 -1.36
CA ASP A 156 1.43 18.45 -0.69
C ASP A 156 2.77 18.84 -1.31
N ILE A 157 2.92 20.12 -1.64
CA ILE A 157 4.13 20.64 -2.27
C ILE A 157 4.81 21.60 -1.30
N LEU A 158 6.05 21.27 -0.92
CA LEU A 158 6.82 22.03 0.05
C LEU A 158 7.75 23.05 -0.61
N GLU A 159 8.17 24.02 0.19
CA GLU A 159 9.04 25.13 -0.22
C GLU A 159 10.39 24.66 -0.78
N ASN A 160 10.91 23.55 -0.27
CA ASN A 160 12.16 22.95 -0.72
C ASN A 160 12.02 22.11 -2.00
N GLY A 161 10.85 22.13 -2.65
CA GLY A 161 10.53 21.35 -3.84
C GLY A 161 10.29 19.86 -3.56
N ALA A 162 10.14 19.49 -2.28
CA ALA A 162 9.69 18.15 -1.92
C ALA A 162 8.18 18.02 -2.16
N VAL A 163 7.75 16.83 -2.53
CA VAL A 163 6.35 16.52 -2.82
C VAL A 163 5.94 15.35 -1.94
N SER A 164 4.87 15.52 -1.17
CA SER A 164 4.25 14.46 -0.37
C SER A 164 2.98 13.99 -1.06
N PHE A 165 2.70 12.70 -1.02
CA PHE A 165 1.47 12.10 -1.51
C PHE A 165 0.86 11.24 -0.43
N THR A 166 -0.43 11.37 -0.18
CA THR A 166 -1.15 10.47 0.73
C THR A 166 -1.77 9.34 -0.08
N ILE A 167 -1.49 8.08 0.28
CA ILE A 167 -2.05 6.90 -0.40
C ILE A 167 -3.33 6.44 0.30
N THR A 168 -3.30 6.32 1.63
CA THR A 168 -4.43 5.83 2.44
C THR A 168 -4.45 6.50 3.81
N GLY A 169 -5.64 6.73 4.36
CA GLY A 169 -5.86 7.01 5.78
C GLY A 169 -6.85 6.02 6.36
N PHE A 170 -6.47 5.26 7.40
CA PHE A 170 -7.37 4.31 8.07
C PHE A 170 -7.20 4.41 9.59
N MET A 171 -8.29 4.77 10.30
CA MET A 171 -8.32 4.96 11.76
C MET A 171 -7.14 5.82 12.24
N ASP A 172 -7.07 7.06 11.75
CA ASP A 172 -6.06 8.09 12.06
C ASP A 172 -4.61 7.77 11.64
N ASN A 173 -4.33 6.54 11.19
CA ASN A 173 -3.04 6.19 10.60
C ASN A 173 -3.03 6.53 9.11
N CYS A 174 -2.17 7.45 8.75
CA CYS A 174 -1.93 7.87 7.37
C CYS A 174 -0.65 7.26 6.84
N VAL A 175 -0.69 6.89 5.56
CA VAL A 175 0.48 6.37 4.83
C VAL A 175 0.59 7.09 3.50
N GLY A 176 1.82 7.46 3.17
CA GLY A 176 2.10 8.16 1.94
C GLY A 176 3.49 7.93 1.38
N LEU A 177 3.71 8.55 0.23
CA LEU A 177 5.00 8.62 -0.45
C LEU A 177 5.51 10.04 -0.41
N ALA A 178 6.82 10.21 -0.44
CA ALA A 178 7.41 11.53 -0.57
C ALA A 178 8.59 11.49 -1.53
N PHE A 179 8.66 12.51 -2.37
CA PHE A 179 9.78 12.80 -3.23
C PHE A 179 10.59 13.96 -2.64
N SER A 180 11.90 13.77 -2.42
CA SER A 180 12.77 14.79 -1.84
C SER A 180 14.20 14.66 -2.37
N LYS A 181 14.61 15.59 -3.26
CA LYS A 181 16.00 15.65 -3.76
C LYS A 181 17.03 15.93 -2.67
N LEU A 182 16.62 16.68 -1.65
CA LEU A 182 17.47 17.02 -0.51
C LEU A 182 17.50 15.92 0.56
N LYS A 183 16.74 14.82 0.35
CA LYS A 183 16.59 13.71 1.31
C LYS A 183 16.13 14.14 2.71
N LYS A 184 15.55 15.34 2.81
CA LYS A 184 14.96 15.85 4.05
C LYS A 184 13.59 15.22 4.26
N LYS A 185 13.29 14.90 5.52
CA LYS A 185 11.96 14.42 5.93
C LYS A 185 10.92 15.46 5.54
N VAL A 186 9.85 14.98 4.92
CA VAL A 186 8.70 15.79 4.55
C VAL A 186 7.69 15.66 5.68
N PRO A 187 7.27 16.76 6.31
CA PRO A 187 6.22 16.70 7.31
C PRO A 187 4.95 16.20 6.63
N PRO A 188 4.35 15.13 7.15
CA PRO A 188 3.12 14.58 6.60
C PRO A 188 1.92 15.46 6.98
N SER A 189 0.81 15.31 6.25
CA SER A 189 -0.34 16.21 6.35
C SER A 189 -1.42 15.76 7.35
N CYS A 190 -1.35 14.55 7.90
CA CYS A 190 -2.42 14.01 8.75
C CYS A 190 -2.09 13.92 10.25
N GLY A 191 -0.84 14.10 10.68
CA GLY A 191 -0.44 13.76 12.05
C GLY A 191 1.07 13.82 12.31
N GLU A 192 1.53 13.02 13.28
CA GLU A 192 2.94 12.94 13.66
C GLU A 192 3.66 11.83 12.88
N LEU A 193 4.82 12.15 12.30
CA LEU A 193 5.63 11.22 11.53
C LEU A 193 6.27 10.16 12.45
N ILE A 194 5.80 8.92 12.37
CA ILE A 194 6.38 7.78 13.11
C ILE A 194 7.51 7.14 12.32
N PHE A 195 7.30 6.96 11.03
CA PHE A 195 8.19 6.17 10.20
C PHE A 195 8.51 6.88 8.90
N TRP A 196 9.77 6.85 8.51
CA TRP A 196 10.29 7.42 7.28
C TRP A 196 11.37 6.52 6.71
N ARG A 197 11.11 5.88 5.58
CA ARG A 197 12.03 4.92 4.96
C ARG A 197 12.23 5.20 3.50
N GLN A 198 13.48 5.13 3.06
CA GLN A 198 13.84 5.27 1.65
C GLN A 198 13.39 4.04 0.83
N LEU A 199 12.74 4.29 -0.30
CA LEU A 199 12.34 3.28 -1.29
C LEU A 199 13.26 3.28 -2.52
N SER A 200 13.72 4.46 -2.93
CA SER A 200 14.61 4.70 -4.08
C SER A 200 15.42 5.98 -3.82
N GLU A 201 16.24 6.42 -4.79
CA GLU A 201 17.20 7.52 -4.59
C GLU A 201 16.59 8.78 -3.94
N ASN A 202 15.45 9.23 -4.46
CA ASN A 202 14.74 10.42 -4.00
C ASN A 202 13.34 10.12 -3.43
N TRP A 203 12.98 8.84 -3.30
CA TRP A 203 11.64 8.41 -2.88
C TRP A 203 11.64 7.78 -1.50
N PHE A 204 10.65 8.15 -0.72
CA PHE A 204 10.47 7.71 0.65
C PHE A 204 9.02 7.29 0.87
N VAL A 205 8.81 6.32 1.77
CA VAL A 205 7.51 6.03 2.35
C VAL A 205 7.46 6.60 3.75
N TRP A 206 6.31 7.12 4.13
CA TRP A 206 6.08 7.66 5.46
C TRP A 206 4.78 7.13 6.07
N TYR A 207 4.77 7.06 7.41
CA TYR A 207 3.64 6.61 8.22
C TYR A 207 3.43 7.54 9.40
N GLU A 208 2.16 7.70 9.79
CA GLU A 208 1.71 8.48 10.95
C GLU A 208 0.79 7.66 11.87
N SER A 209 0.62 8.11 13.12
CA SER A 209 -0.48 7.75 14.06
C SER A 209 -1.12 8.99 14.64
#